data_AF-A0A833QY00-F1
#
_entry.id   AF-A0A833QY00-F1
#
_cell.length_a   1.000
_cell.length_b   1.000
_cell.length_c   1.000
_cell.angle_alpha   90.00
_cell.angle_beta   90.00
_cell.angle_gamma   90.00
#
_symmetry.space_group_name_H-M   'P 1'
#
loop_
_entity.id
_entity.type
_entity.pdbx_description
1 polymer ?
#
loop_
_entity_poly.entity_id
_entity_poly.type
_entity_poly.pdbx_seq_one_letter_code
_entity_poly.pdbx_strand_id
1 'polypeptide(L)'
;MLLLVTLLALAYPSTIVASAQPGCASSCGDLTIPYPFGISIGCFRDCFEIACQMSNTTTSTNRTYIASLAGTTVQVLNLSLEVAEVQVQLPIGWQCYNKSGVEAYYSAEVDFNLSVYWYYSV
;
A
#
# COMPACT_ATOMS: atom_id res chain seq x y z
N MET A 1 8.34 10.90 52.54
CA MET A 1 9.14 11.35 51.38
C MET A 1 9.53 10.14 50.54
N LEU A 2 8.59 9.54 49.76
CA LEU A 2 8.82 8.59 48.63
C LEU A 2 7.52 7.92 48.15
N LEU A 3 6.47 7.82 48.98
CA LEU A 3 5.24 7.07 48.64
C LEU A 3 4.19 7.81 47.78
N LEU A 4 4.36 9.12 47.53
CA LEU A 4 3.44 9.91 46.68
C LEU A 4 3.96 10.11 45.25
N VAL A 5 5.18 9.65 44.94
CA VAL A 5 5.81 9.84 43.62
C VAL A 5 5.47 8.67 42.66
N THR A 6 4.86 7.59 43.17
CA THR A 6 4.55 6.39 42.38
C THR A 6 3.21 6.43 41.64
N LEU A 7 2.30 7.37 41.96
CA LEU A 7 0.98 7.46 41.31
C LEU A 7 0.93 8.28 40.00
N LEU A 8 2.05 8.85 39.55
CA LEU A 8 2.17 9.43 38.19
C LEU A 8 2.83 8.47 37.20
N ALA A 9 2.53 7.17 37.28
CA ALA A 9 2.56 6.35 36.08
C ALA A 9 1.37 6.78 35.21
N LEU A 10 1.48 7.95 34.58
CA LEU A 10 0.66 8.28 33.42
C LEU A 10 0.90 7.14 32.44
N ALA A 11 -0.13 6.34 32.18
CA ALA A 11 -0.14 5.48 31.01
C ALA A 11 0.00 6.43 29.83
N TYR A 12 1.24 6.65 29.37
CA TYR A 12 1.48 7.30 28.09
C TYR A 12 0.83 6.36 27.08
N PRO A 13 -0.26 6.77 26.40
CA PRO A 13 -0.68 6.00 25.24
C PRO A 13 0.53 6.05 24.30
N SER A 14 1.18 4.91 24.13
CA SER A 14 2.22 4.75 23.13
C SER A 14 1.46 4.69 21.80
N THR A 15 1.02 5.85 21.32
CA THR A 15 0.46 5.95 19.99
C THR A 15 1.61 5.70 19.03
N ILE A 16 1.54 4.58 18.30
CA ILE A 16 2.43 4.37 17.16
C ILE A 16 2.02 5.44 16.15
N VAL A 17 2.76 6.54 16.11
CA VAL A 17 2.57 7.55 15.08
C VAL A 17 3.05 6.92 13.78
N ALA A 18 2.10 6.50 12.95
CA ALA A 18 2.36 5.98 11.63
C ALA A 18 2.97 7.10 10.77
N SER A 19 4.30 7.17 10.74
CA SER A 19 5.04 8.15 9.94
C SER A 19 5.99 7.44 8.99
N ALA A 20 6.29 8.10 7.88
CA ALA A 20 7.40 7.68 7.03
C ALA A 20 8.74 7.83 7.75
N GLN A 21 9.75 7.11 7.27
CA GLN A 21 11.13 7.29 7.71
C GLN A 21 11.61 8.72 7.38
N PRO A 22 12.43 9.38 8.22
CA PRO A 22 12.93 10.73 7.93
C PRO A 22 13.65 10.79 6.57
N GLY A 23 13.31 11.81 5.76
CA GLY A 23 13.85 11.96 4.40
C GLY A 23 13.13 11.15 3.32
N CYS A 24 12.11 10.37 3.67
CA CYS A 24 11.30 9.59 2.74
C CYS A 24 9.96 10.26 2.44
N ALA A 25 9.43 10.00 1.25
CA ALA A 25 8.08 10.43 0.88
C ALA A 25 7.05 9.75 1.78
N SER A 26 6.16 10.55 2.37
CA SER A 26 5.14 10.10 3.32
C SER A 26 3.76 9.89 2.70
N SER A 27 3.57 10.20 1.41
CA SER A 27 2.30 10.00 0.74
C SER A 27 2.45 9.76 -0.77
N CYS A 28 1.39 9.18 -1.35
CA CYS A 28 1.18 9.06 -2.78
C CYS A 28 -0.28 9.40 -3.09
N GLY A 29 -0.51 10.59 -3.67
CA GLY A 29 -1.87 11.12 -3.78
C GLY A 29 -2.47 11.30 -2.38
N ASP A 30 -3.63 10.68 -2.14
CA ASP A 30 -4.34 10.74 -0.85
C ASP A 30 -3.91 9.62 0.13
N LEU A 31 -3.06 8.68 -0.31
CA LEU A 31 -2.59 7.59 0.55
C LEU A 31 -1.42 8.05 1.41
N THR A 32 -1.53 7.93 2.74
CA THR A 32 -0.41 8.08 3.67
C THR A 32 0.40 6.78 3.74
N ILE A 33 1.73 6.88 3.68
CA ILE A 33 2.66 5.75 3.61
C ILE A 33 3.57 5.78 4.84
N PRO A 34 3.26 5.02 5.90
CA PRO A 34 4.11 4.91 7.07
C PRO A 34 5.18 3.84 6.89
N TYR A 35 6.30 3.94 7.62
CA TYR A 35 7.25 2.83 7.72
C TYR A 35 6.55 1.61 8.36
N PRO A 36 6.72 0.37 7.87
CA PRO A 36 7.77 -0.12 6.96
C PRO A 36 7.52 0.03 5.45
N PHE A 37 6.42 0.66 5.04
CA PHE A 37 6.12 0.94 3.63
C PHE A 37 6.90 2.14 3.10
N GLY A 38 7.14 2.18 1.79
CA GLY A 38 7.87 3.29 1.18
C GLY A 38 7.99 3.18 -0.34
N ILE A 39 8.29 4.30 -1.00
CA ILE A 39 8.34 4.41 -2.47
C ILE A 39 9.76 4.25 -3.02
N SER A 40 10.74 4.83 -2.33
CA SER A 40 12.12 4.90 -2.80
C SER A 40 13.00 3.86 -2.10
N ILE A 41 14.06 3.41 -2.76
CA ILE A 41 15.07 2.52 -2.17
C ILE A 41 15.55 3.10 -0.84
N GLY A 42 15.60 2.26 0.20
CA GLY A 42 16.00 2.66 1.56
C GLY A 42 14.89 3.30 2.40
N CYS A 43 13.69 3.50 1.84
CA CYS A 43 12.52 4.04 2.55
C CYS A 43 11.49 2.98 2.92
N PHE A 44 11.73 1.72 2.59
CA PHE A 44 10.86 0.59 2.91
C PHE A 44 11.69 -0.57 3.45
N ARG A 45 11.03 -1.46 4.18
CA ARG A 45 11.56 -2.79 4.49
C ARG A 45 11.35 -3.72 3.31
N ASP A 46 12.21 -4.72 3.13
CA ASP A 46 12.05 -5.73 2.08
C ASP A 46 10.61 -6.28 2.01
N CYS A 47 10.04 -6.29 0.80
CA CYS A 47 8.65 -6.64 0.47
C CYS A 47 7.57 -5.59 0.82
N PHE A 48 7.94 -4.40 1.29
CA PHE A 48 7.00 -3.31 1.63
C PHE A 48 7.09 -2.12 0.66
N GLU A 49 7.65 -2.33 -0.52
CA GLU A 49 7.75 -1.29 -1.55
C GLU A 49 6.36 -0.95 -2.14
N ILE A 50 6.09 0.34 -2.26
CA ILE A 50 4.88 0.91 -2.86
C ILE A 50 5.27 1.67 -4.11
N ALA A 51 4.70 1.29 -5.26
CA ALA A 51 4.83 2.07 -6.47
C ALA A 51 3.86 3.26 -6.43
N CYS A 52 4.33 4.45 -6.81
CA CYS A 52 3.50 5.64 -6.91
C CYS A 52 3.55 6.19 -8.34
N GLN A 53 2.44 6.08 -9.08
CA GLN A 53 2.39 6.45 -10.49
C GLN A 53 1.39 7.57 -10.74
N MET A 54 1.73 8.44 -11.69
CA MET A 54 0.84 9.48 -12.16
C MET A 54 -0.26 8.87 -13.04
N SER A 55 -1.52 9.15 -12.70
CA SER A 55 -2.69 8.71 -13.46
C SER A 55 -2.81 9.51 -14.76
N ASN A 56 -2.77 8.82 -15.90
CA ASN A 56 -2.90 9.40 -17.23
C ASN A 56 -4.36 9.48 -17.69
N THR A 57 -5.26 10.01 -16.87
CA THR A 57 -6.64 10.28 -17.33
C THR A 57 -6.65 11.52 -18.21
N THR A 58 -7.09 11.35 -19.46
CA THR A 58 -6.83 12.19 -20.64
C THR A 58 -7.47 13.58 -20.68
N THR A 59 -7.97 14.12 -19.56
CA THR A 59 -8.80 15.36 -19.59
C THR A 59 -8.61 16.35 -18.45
N SER A 60 -7.59 16.23 -17.60
CA SER A 60 -7.50 17.07 -16.39
C SER A 60 -6.11 17.66 -16.16
N THR A 61 -6.05 18.98 -16.04
CA THR A 61 -4.93 19.80 -15.55
C THR A 61 -4.47 19.44 -14.12
N ASN A 62 -5.17 18.56 -13.41
CA ASN A 62 -4.77 18.03 -12.11
C ASN A 62 -4.08 16.67 -12.25
N ARG A 63 -2.79 16.65 -11.86
CA ARG A 63 -2.01 15.40 -11.74
C ARG A 63 -2.54 14.61 -10.55
N THR A 64 -3.10 13.43 -10.80
CA THR A 64 -3.52 12.51 -9.74
C THR A 64 -2.49 11.40 -9.62
N TYR A 65 -2.14 11.00 -8.40
CA TYR A 65 -1.21 9.90 -8.15
C TYR A 65 -1.95 8.71 -7.56
N ILE A 66 -1.60 7.51 -8.01
CA ILE A 66 -2.17 6.24 -7.56
C ILE A 66 -1.05 5.38 -6.99
N ALA A 67 -1.28 4.83 -5.80
CA ALA A 67 -0.39 3.90 -5.13
C ALA A 67 -0.75 2.46 -5.48
N SER A 68 0.24 1.62 -5.78
CA SER A 68 0.08 0.18 -6.00
C SER A 68 1.17 -0.64 -5.30
N LEU A 69 0.92 -1.93 -5.09
CA LEU A 69 1.98 -2.83 -4.63
C LEU A 69 3.06 -2.89 -5.72
N ALA A 70 4.32 -2.69 -5.34
CA ALA A 70 5.42 -2.64 -6.30
C ALA A 70 5.51 -3.93 -7.13
N GLY A 71 5.76 -3.77 -8.43
CA GLY A 71 5.76 -4.88 -9.39
C GLY A 71 4.38 -5.36 -9.84
N THR A 72 3.28 -4.75 -9.37
CA THR A 72 1.91 -5.13 -9.73
C THR A 72 1.07 -3.93 -10.19
N THR A 73 -0.15 -4.20 -10.68
CA THR A 73 -1.19 -3.20 -10.96
C THR A 73 -2.21 -3.07 -9.83
N VAL A 74 -2.00 -3.74 -8.69
CA VAL A 74 -2.94 -3.80 -7.57
C VAL A 74 -2.89 -2.50 -6.78
N GLN A 75 -3.96 -1.72 -6.84
CA GLN A 75 -4.06 -0.44 -6.14
C GLN A 75 -4.16 -0.65 -4.63
N VAL A 76 -3.40 0.15 -3.88
CA VAL A 76 -3.48 0.21 -2.41
C VAL A 76 -4.48 1.28 -2.00
N LEU A 77 -5.41 0.90 -1.14
CA LEU A 77 -6.47 1.77 -0.61
C LEU A 77 -6.16 2.26 0.80
N ASN A 78 -5.56 1.40 1.64
CA ASN A 78 -5.22 1.74 3.01
C ASN A 78 -4.02 0.93 3.52
N LEU A 79 -3.23 1.56 4.38
CA LEU A 79 -2.11 0.96 5.11
C LEU A 79 -2.34 1.20 6.60
N SER A 80 -2.49 0.13 7.38
CA SER A 80 -2.72 0.22 8.83
C SER A 80 -1.67 -0.54 9.63
N LEU A 81 -0.96 0.18 10.49
CA LEU A 81 -0.01 -0.40 11.44
C LEU A 81 -0.69 -0.97 12.68
N GLU A 82 -1.86 -0.44 13.06
CA GLU A 82 -2.58 -0.85 14.26
C GLU A 82 -3.05 -2.31 14.16
N VAL A 83 -3.55 -2.68 12.98
CA VAL A 83 -4.03 -4.04 12.68
C VAL A 83 -3.09 -4.82 11.75
N ALA A 84 -1.93 -4.25 11.41
CA ALA A 84 -0.95 -4.82 10.48
C ALA A 84 -1.59 -5.31 9.15
N GLU A 85 -2.34 -4.42 8.50
CA GLU A 85 -3.15 -4.73 7.32
C GLU A 85 -2.83 -3.80 6.15
N VAL A 86 -2.90 -4.35 4.93
CA VAL A 86 -2.92 -3.60 3.68
C VAL A 86 -4.23 -3.89 2.96
N GLN A 87 -5.01 -2.84 2.70
CA GLN A 87 -6.24 -2.96 1.91
C GLN A 87 -5.94 -2.61 0.46
N VAL A 88 -6.38 -3.47 -0.44
CA VAL A 88 -6.12 -3.36 -1.87
C VAL A 88 -7.38 -3.53 -2.70
N GLN A 89 -7.39 -2.95 -3.90
CA GLN A 89 -8.43 -3.17 -4.88
C GLN A 89 -7.98 -4.23 -5.89
N LEU A 90 -8.66 -5.38 -5.88
CA LEU A 90 -8.39 -6.46 -6.82
C LEU A 90 -9.15 -6.24 -8.14
N PRO A 91 -8.56 -6.61 -9.29
CA PRO A 91 -9.26 -6.64 -10.56
C PRO A 91 -10.42 -7.65 -10.51
N ILE A 92 -11.52 -7.33 -11.18
CA ILE A 92 -12.69 -8.20 -11.27
C ILE A 92 -12.64 -8.92 -12.62
N GLY A 93 -12.54 -10.25 -12.57
CA GLY A 93 -12.68 -11.10 -13.75
C GLY A 93 -14.13 -11.14 -14.23
N TRP A 94 -14.34 -11.30 -15.52
CA TRP A 94 -15.69 -11.39 -16.09
C TRP A 94 -15.75 -12.33 -17.27
N GLN A 95 -16.94 -12.86 -17.53
CA GLN A 95 -17.25 -13.72 -18.67
C GLN A 95 -18.66 -13.36 -19.16
N CYS A 96 -18.75 -13.01 -20.43
CA CYS A 96 -19.93 -12.44 -21.07
C CYS A 96 -20.25 -13.24 -22.35
N TYR A 97 -21.53 -13.26 -22.73
CA TYR A 97 -21.99 -13.95 -23.93
C TYR A 97 -22.89 -13.03 -24.77
N ASN A 98 -22.73 -13.05 -26.09
CA ASN A 98 -23.63 -12.34 -27.00
C ASN A 98 -24.87 -13.18 -27.35
N LYS A 99 -25.85 -12.60 -28.07
CA LYS A 99 -27.10 -13.30 -28.46
C LYS A 99 -26.88 -14.56 -29.32
N SER A 100 -25.75 -14.64 -30.02
CA SER A 100 -25.36 -15.79 -30.84
C SER A 100 -24.58 -16.85 -30.04
N GLY A 101 -24.38 -16.65 -28.73
CA GLY A 101 -23.65 -17.55 -27.85
C GLY A 101 -22.12 -17.40 -27.90
N VAL A 102 -21.58 -16.37 -28.56
CA VAL A 102 -20.13 -16.12 -28.59
C VAL A 102 -19.69 -15.55 -27.25
N GLU A 103 -18.64 -16.16 -26.70
CA GLU A 103 -18.03 -15.81 -25.42
C GLU A 103 -17.02 -14.66 -25.55
N ALA A 104 -16.98 -13.79 -24.54
CA ALA A 104 -15.88 -12.89 -24.26
C ALA A 104 -15.55 -12.99 -22.77
N TYR A 105 -14.27 -13.09 -22.41
CA TYR A 105 -13.87 -13.20 -21.01
C TYR A 105 -12.62 -12.36 -20.71
N TYR A 106 -12.45 -12.05 -19.43
CA TYR A 106 -11.26 -11.43 -18.86
C TYR A 106 -10.89 -12.16 -17.58
N SER A 107 -9.68 -12.69 -17.53
CA SER A 107 -9.10 -13.30 -16.34
C SER A 107 -8.36 -12.24 -15.53
N ALA A 108 -8.77 -12.09 -14.27
CA ALA A 108 -8.16 -11.18 -13.31
C ALA A 108 -7.20 -11.97 -12.42
N GLU A 109 -6.04 -12.31 -12.97
CA GLU A 109 -4.97 -12.99 -12.22
C GLU A 109 -4.08 -11.96 -11.52
N VAL A 110 -3.78 -12.21 -10.24
CA VAL A 110 -2.93 -11.36 -9.41
C VAL A 110 -1.92 -12.25 -8.70
N ASP A 111 -0.64 -11.94 -8.85
CA ASP A 111 0.44 -12.60 -8.14
C ASP A 111 0.98 -11.69 -7.02
N PHE A 112 0.76 -12.09 -5.78
CA PHE A 112 1.25 -11.38 -4.59
C PHE A 112 2.68 -11.78 -4.18
N ASN A 113 3.27 -12.78 -4.83
CA ASN A 113 4.58 -13.34 -4.50
C ASN A 113 5.70 -12.92 -5.47
N LEU A 114 5.45 -12.00 -6.40
CA LEU A 114 6.46 -11.55 -7.38
C LEU A 114 7.75 -11.02 -6.72
N SER A 115 7.66 -10.41 -5.54
CA SER A 115 8.82 -9.92 -4.76
C SER A 115 9.67 -11.04 -4.14
N VAL A 116 9.12 -12.24 -3.97
CA VAL A 116 9.81 -13.40 -3.40
C VAL A 116 10.77 -14.03 -4.42
N TYR A 117 10.40 -14.05 -5.71
CA TYR A 117 11.21 -14.68 -6.77
C TYR A 117 12.56 -14.00 -7.04
N TRP A 118 12.63 -12.67 -6.91
CA TRP A 118 13.88 -11.92 -7.13
C TRP A 118 14.91 -12.14 -6.00
N TYR A 119 14.46 -12.45 -4.79
CA TYR A 119 15.34 -12.69 -3.64
C TYR A 119 16.04 -14.06 -3.70
N TYR A 120 15.41 -15.07 -4.31
CA TYR A 120 15.99 -16.42 -4.45
C TYR A 120 16.81 -16.63 -5.72
N SER A 121 16.95 -15.61 -6.57
CA SER A 121 17.68 -15.70 -7.86
C SER A 121 19.08 -15.09 -7.81
N VAL A 122 19.61 -14.79 -6.62
CA VAL A 122 20.99 -14.29 -6.38
C VAL A 122 21.82 -15.30 -5.59
#